data_AF-A0A7W4I5C0-F1
#
_entry.id   AF-A0A7W4I5C0-F1
#
_cell.length_a   1.000
_cell.length_b   1.000
_cell.length_c   1.000
_cell.angle_alpha   90.00
_cell.angle_beta   90.00
_cell.angle_gamma   90.00
#
_symmetry.space_group_name_H-M   'P 1'
#
loop_
_entity.id
_entity.type
_entity.pdbx_description
1 polymer ?
#
loop_
_entity_poly.entity_id
_entity_poly.type
_entity_poly.pdbx_seq_one_letter_code
_entity_poly.pdbx_strand_id
1 'polypeptide(L)'
;MAMRSSTRRDFFTAGAATALAGIAAASFAQPETLSAKGIAKRDTHPDARLIALCDAFIALEAEAHALYGHDHTLEDEPRIQAAHEVIFGRQEPLKDEILSLRATTLDGIRAKARAMVAFDNDFLPKEDTPYWNEAMLFNLVRDLVA
;
A
#
# COMPACT_ATOMS: atom_id res chain seq x y z
N MET A 1 47.40 12.33 -41.54
CA MET A 1 46.50 11.17 -41.37
C MET A 1 45.21 11.71 -40.77
N ALA A 2 44.15 11.73 -41.56
CA ALA A 2 42.89 12.42 -41.27
C ALA A 2 41.80 11.42 -40.87
N MET A 3 41.06 11.70 -39.80
CA MET A 3 39.73 11.12 -39.51
C MET A 3 39.11 11.91 -38.35
N ARG A 4 38.33 12.96 -38.64
CA ARG A 4 36.88 13.00 -38.90
C ARG A 4 36.07 13.18 -37.61
N SER A 5 35.86 14.47 -37.32
CA SER A 5 34.81 15.04 -36.46
C SER A 5 33.42 14.53 -36.86
N SER A 6 32.63 14.11 -35.87
CA SER A 6 31.23 13.75 -36.03
C SER A 6 30.35 14.71 -35.24
N THR A 7 30.12 15.88 -35.85
CA THR A 7 28.99 16.77 -35.56
C THR A 7 27.75 16.25 -36.29
N ARG A 8 26.59 16.16 -35.61
CA ARG A 8 25.19 16.07 -36.12
C ARG A 8 24.34 15.40 -35.01
N ARG A 9 23.14 15.82 -34.60
CA ARG A 9 22.17 16.81 -35.10
C ARG A 9 21.18 17.08 -33.96
N ASP A 10 20.89 18.35 -33.72
CA ASP A 10 19.70 18.81 -33.02
C ASP A 10 18.47 18.62 -33.92
N PHE A 11 17.51 17.84 -33.44
CA PHE A 11 16.11 17.81 -33.86
C PHE A 11 15.34 17.47 -32.57
N PHE A 12 14.41 18.28 -32.07
CA PHE A 12 13.10 18.39 -32.67
C PHE A 12 12.49 19.80 -32.54
N THR A 13 11.97 20.17 -33.69
CA THR A 13 11.13 21.29 -34.10
C THR A 13 9.90 21.51 -33.23
N ALA A 14 9.66 22.79 -32.92
CA ALA A 14 8.41 23.33 -32.42
C ALA A 14 7.28 23.27 -33.47
N GLY A 15 6.05 23.03 -33.00
CA GLY A 15 4.81 23.17 -33.77
C GLY A 15 3.69 22.44 -33.03
N ALA A 16 2.45 22.91 -32.90
CA ALA A 16 1.80 24.10 -33.39
C ALA A 16 0.60 24.37 -32.47
N ALA A 17 0.19 25.63 -32.40
CA ALA A 17 -1.04 26.07 -31.75
C ALA A 17 -2.29 25.78 -32.61
N THR A 18 -3.46 25.97 -32.00
CA THR A 18 -4.85 26.00 -32.54
C THR A 18 -5.60 24.65 -32.51
N ALA A 19 -6.89 24.52 -32.18
CA ALA A 19 -7.97 25.51 -32.06
C ALA A 19 -9.05 25.05 -31.05
N LEU A 20 -9.78 26.03 -30.52
CA LEU A 20 -11.08 25.92 -29.86
C LEU A 20 -12.15 25.29 -30.77
N ALA A 21 -13.07 24.55 -30.14
CA ALA A 21 -14.53 24.58 -30.33
C ALA A 21 -15.15 23.17 -30.37
N GLY A 22 -16.10 22.93 -29.45
CA GLY A 22 -16.90 21.71 -29.43
C GLY A 22 -17.72 21.59 -28.15
N ILE A 23 -18.54 22.60 -27.84
CA ILE A 23 -19.58 22.48 -26.81
C ILE A 23 -20.68 21.58 -27.39
N ALA A 24 -20.63 20.29 -27.04
CA ALA A 24 -21.78 19.41 -27.22
C ALA A 24 -22.69 19.58 -25.99
N ALA A 25 -23.73 20.39 -26.14
CA ALA A 25 -24.85 20.45 -25.21
C ALA A 25 -25.63 19.13 -25.29
N ALA A 26 -25.25 18.15 -24.47
CA ALA A 26 -26.06 16.98 -24.21
C ALA A 26 -27.19 17.37 -23.25
N SER A 27 -28.34 17.68 -23.86
CA SER A 27 -29.70 17.52 -23.36
C SER A 27 -29.84 17.08 -21.89
N PHE A 28 -30.42 17.98 -21.09
CA PHE A 28 -31.09 17.67 -19.82
C PHE A 28 -32.27 16.72 -20.09
N ALA A 29 -32.00 15.43 -20.18
CA ALA A 29 -32.99 14.40 -19.92
C ALA A 29 -33.05 14.23 -18.41
N GLN A 30 -34.16 14.65 -17.79
CA GLN A 30 -34.48 14.28 -16.41
C GLN A 30 -34.51 12.74 -16.34
N PRO A 31 -33.63 12.10 -15.54
CA PRO A 31 -33.93 10.75 -15.10
C PRO A 31 -35.08 10.89 -14.10
N GLU A 32 -36.17 10.23 -14.44
CA GLU A 32 -37.30 9.97 -13.57
C GLU A 32 -36.83 9.66 -12.15
N THR A 33 -37.58 10.21 -11.20
CA THR A 33 -37.54 9.90 -9.78
C THR A 33 -37.09 8.45 -9.53
N LEU A 34 -35.80 8.28 -9.22
CA LEU A 34 -35.30 7.06 -8.61
C LEU A 34 -35.92 6.99 -7.22
N SER A 35 -37.10 6.37 -7.23
CA SER A 35 -37.72 5.66 -6.12
C SER A 35 -36.69 5.27 -5.08
N ALA A 36 -36.98 5.63 -3.83
CA ALA A 36 -36.27 5.25 -2.63
C ALA A 36 -36.05 3.73 -2.58
N LYS A 37 -34.99 3.26 -3.24
CA LYS A 37 -34.43 1.93 -3.01
C LYS A 37 -33.67 2.09 -1.71
N GLY A 38 -34.28 1.59 -0.63
CA GLY A 38 -33.82 1.74 0.73
C GLY A 38 -32.30 1.72 0.79
N ILE A 39 -31.72 2.77 1.39
CA ILE A 39 -30.31 2.78 1.75
C ILE A 39 -30.15 1.53 2.60
N ALA A 40 -29.65 0.46 1.96
CA ALA A 40 -29.27 -0.75 2.64
C ALA A 40 -28.37 -0.25 3.76
N LYS A 41 -28.82 -0.47 5.00
CA LYS A 41 -28.05 -0.20 6.19
C LYS A 41 -26.75 -0.96 5.93
N ARG A 42 -25.70 -0.25 5.49
CA ARG A 42 -24.38 -0.86 5.39
C ARG A 42 -24.12 -1.20 6.84
N ASP A 43 -24.26 -2.47 7.18
CA ASP A 43 -23.73 -3.00 8.42
C ASP A 43 -22.22 -2.83 8.31
N THR A 44 -21.77 -1.59 8.54
CA THR A 44 -20.38 -1.23 8.59
C THR A 44 -19.89 -1.85 9.87
N HIS A 45 -19.23 -2.99 9.73
CA HIS A 45 -18.50 -3.63 10.81
C HIS A 45 -17.79 -2.54 11.64
N PRO A 46 -17.90 -2.53 12.99
CA PRO A 46 -17.39 -1.41 13.81
C PRO A 46 -15.93 -1.07 13.54
N ASP A 47 -15.12 -2.08 13.22
CA ASP A 47 -13.71 -1.93 12.89
C ASP A 47 -13.41 -2.01 11.37
N ALA A 48 -14.40 -1.82 10.48
CA ALA A 48 -14.23 -1.97 9.03
C ALA A 48 -13.06 -1.14 8.45
N ARG A 49 -12.91 0.10 8.92
CA ARG A 49 -11.79 0.96 8.52
C ARG A 49 -10.45 0.40 8.99
N LEU A 50 -10.36 -0.01 10.26
CA LEU A 50 -9.14 -0.60 10.82
C LEU A 50 -8.72 -1.85 10.04
N ILE A 51 -9.69 -2.74 9.77
CA ILE A 51 -9.43 -3.96 9.00
C ILE A 51 -8.88 -3.61 7.60
N ALA A 52 -9.51 -2.67 6.89
CA ALA A 52 -9.07 -2.26 5.56
C ALA A 52 -7.65 -1.66 5.56
N LEU A 53 -7.29 -0.88 6.60
CA LEU A 53 -5.94 -0.33 6.74
C LEU A 53 -4.91 -1.44 7.00
N CYS A 54 -5.22 -2.39 7.90
CA CYS A 54 -4.36 -3.55 8.15
C CYS A 54 -4.15 -4.37 6.87
N ASP A 55 -5.20 -4.62 6.09
CA ASP A 55 -5.09 -5.37 4.83
C ASP A 55 -4.25 -4.62 3.78
N ALA A 56 -4.41 -3.29 3.69
CA ALA A 56 -3.58 -2.45 2.82
C ALA A 56 -2.10 -2.44 3.25
N PHE A 57 -1.85 -2.41 4.56
CA PHE A 57 -0.50 -2.48 5.12
C PHE A 57 0.15 -3.83 4.83
N ILE A 58 -0.57 -4.95 5.04
CA ILE A 58 -0.09 -6.31 4.71
C ILE A 58 0.27 -6.43 3.23
N ALA A 59 -0.50 -5.82 2.33
CA ALA A 59 -0.19 -5.82 0.91
C ALA A 59 1.15 -5.10 0.61
N LEU A 60 1.43 -3.98 1.28
CA LEU A 60 2.71 -3.28 1.15
C LEU A 60 3.88 -4.08 1.72
N GLU A 61 3.68 -4.78 2.85
CA GLU A 61 4.71 -5.69 3.39
C GLU A 61 5.04 -6.82 2.41
N ALA A 62 4.02 -7.38 1.73
CA ALA A 62 4.25 -8.36 0.68
C ALA A 62 5.04 -7.79 -0.51
N GLU A 63 4.74 -6.53 -0.91
CA GLU A 63 5.54 -5.81 -1.92
C GLU A 63 6.99 -5.61 -1.45
N ALA A 64 7.20 -5.18 -0.20
CA ALA A 64 8.53 -4.95 0.37
C ALA A 64 9.34 -6.25 0.46
N HIS A 65 8.71 -7.34 0.93
CA HIS A 65 9.37 -8.64 1.04
C HIS A 65 9.79 -9.18 -0.34
N ALA A 66 8.95 -9.00 -1.36
CA ALA A 66 9.29 -9.39 -2.73
C ALA A 66 10.51 -8.63 -3.27
N LEU A 67 10.79 -7.40 -2.81
CA LEU A 67 12.01 -6.69 -3.19
C LEU A 67 13.27 -7.39 -2.67
N TYR A 68 13.24 -8.07 -1.52
CA TYR A 68 14.41 -8.72 -0.92
C TYR A 68 14.47 -10.23 -1.14
N GLY A 69 13.42 -10.84 -1.68
CA GLY A 69 13.32 -12.29 -1.93
C GLY A 69 14.07 -12.82 -3.16
N HIS A 70 14.93 -12.02 -3.80
CA HIS A 70 15.71 -12.40 -4.98
C HIS A 70 17.21 -12.29 -4.73
N ASP A 71 18.00 -13.08 -5.46
CA ASP A 71 19.46 -12.95 -5.48
C ASP A 71 19.83 -11.62 -6.16
N HIS A 72 20.14 -10.61 -5.35
CA HIS A 72 20.56 -9.29 -5.82
C HIS A 72 22.06 -9.12 -5.69
N THR A 73 22.67 -8.39 -6.62
CA THR A 73 24.08 -8.02 -6.50
C THR A 73 24.23 -6.71 -5.72
N LEU A 74 25.46 -6.38 -5.32
CA LEU A 74 25.74 -5.10 -4.65
C LEU A 74 25.39 -3.90 -5.56
N GLU A 75 25.49 -4.07 -6.88
CA GLU A 75 25.11 -3.05 -7.86
C GLU A 75 23.60 -2.77 -7.90
N ASP A 76 22.76 -3.73 -7.48
CA ASP A 76 21.31 -3.55 -7.38
C ASP A 76 20.89 -2.77 -6.12
N GLU A 77 21.74 -2.66 -5.09
CA GLU A 77 21.40 -2.04 -3.81
C GLU A 77 20.79 -0.64 -3.94
N PRO A 78 21.34 0.30 -4.75
CA PRO A 78 20.75 1.63 -4.87
C PRO A 78 19.33 1.61 -5.46
N ARG A 79 19.06 0.69 -6.39
CA ARG A 79 17.75 0.52 -7.01
C ARG A 79 16.75 -0.09 -6.03
N ILE A 80 17.18 -1.09 -5.27
CA ILE A 80 16.35 -1.74 -4.23
C ILE A 80 16.04 -0.75 -3.13
N GLN A 81 17.03 0.00 -2.66
CA GLN A 81 16.86 1.03 -1.65
C GLN A 81 15.85 2.10 -2.09
N ALA A 82 15.95 2.61 -3.33
CA ALA A 82 14.99 3.57 -3.86
C ALA A 82 13.56 2.99 -3.94
N ALA A 83 13.41 1.72 -4.33
CA ALA A 83 12.11 1.06 -4.35
C ALA A 83 11.55 0.85 -2.93
N HIS A 84 12.40 0.48 -1.98
CA HIS A 84 12.04 0.29 -0.59
C HIS A 84 11.59 1.61 0.05
N GLU A 85 12.27 2.73 -0.21
CA GLU A 85 11.87 4.07 0.28
C GLU A 85 10.47 4.48 -0.20
N VAL A 86 10.10 4.14 -1.45
CA VAL A 86 8.76 4.39 -1.97
C VAL A 86 7.69 3.59 -1.23
N ILE A 87 7.97 2.31 -0.94
CA ILE A 87 7.05 1.46 -0.18
C ILE A 87 6.94 1.95 1.26
N PHE A 88 8.07 2.26 1.90
CA PHE A 88 8.11 2.75 3.27
C PHE A 88 7.32 4.06 3.44
N GLY A 89 7.45 4.99 2.47
CA GLY A 89 6.65 6.22 2.46
C GLY A 89 5.13 6.00 2.34
N ARG A 90 4.70 4.85 1.79
CA ARG A 90 3.28 4.44 1.76
C ARG A 90 2.86 3.70 3.04
N GLN A 91 3.78 2.94 3.66
CA GLN A 91 3.52 2.18 4.88
C GLN A 91 3.39 3.08 6.11
N GLU A 92 4.24 4.10 6.24
CA GLU A 92 4.29 4.97 7.42
C GLU A 92 2.94 5.60 7.79
N PRO A 93 2.21 6.26 6.88
CA PRO A 93 0.89 6.83 7.21
C PRO A 93 -0.15 5.76 7.57
N LEU A 94 -0.09 4.56 6.96
CA LEU A 94 -0.99 3.47 7.31
C LEU A 94 -0.71 2.94 8.71
N LYS A 95 0.57 2.75 9.05
CA LYS A 95 1.01 2.34 10.40
C LYS A 95 0.51 3.33 11.44
N ASP A 96 0.73 4.63 11.23
CA ASP A 96 0.29 5.68 12.16
C ASP A 96 -1.23 5.67 12.34
N GLU A 97 -1.99 5.50 11.25
CA GLU A 97 -3.45 5.39 11.30
C GLU A 97 -3.93 4.13 12.04
N ILE A 98 -3.33 2.96 11.75
CA ILE A 98 -3.61 1.69 12.43
C ILE A 98 -3.35 1.81 13.94
N LEU A 99 -2.24 2.43 14.34
CA LEU A 99 -1.87 2.63 15.73
C LEU A 99 -2.82 3.61 16.44
N SER A 100 -3.35 4.61 15.73
CA SER A 100 -4.32 5.57 16.29
C SER A 100 -5.71 4.98 16.57
N LEU A 101 -6.11 3.91 15.84
CA LEU A 101 -7.43 3.30 15.95
C LEU A 101 -7.43 2.18 17.00
N ARG A 102 -8.39 2.22 17.92
CA ARG A 102 -8.64 1.11 18.86
C ARG A 102 -9.51 0.05 18.18
N ALA A 103 -9.08 -1.21 18.21
CA ALA A 103 -9.95 -2.33 17.86
C ALA A 103 -11.03 -2.52 18.94
N THR A 104 -12.29 -2.64 18.51
CA THR A 104 -13.45 -2.81 19.40
C THR A 104 -14.11 -4.19 19.27
N THR A 105 -13.68 -4.95 18.27
CA THR A 105 -14.16 -6.30 17.95
C THR A 105 -12.99 -7.28 17.91
N LEU A 106 -13.28 -8.58 18.02
CA LEU A 106 -12.27 -9.62 17.86
C LEU A 106 -11.65 -9.59 16.45
N ASP A 107 -12.45 -9.32 15.42
CA ASP A 107 -11.97 -9.27 14.03
C ASP A 107 -10.99 -8.10 13.81
N GLY A 108 -11.23 -6.95 14.45
CA GLY A 108 -10.27 -5.84 14.46
C GLY A 108 -8.96 -6.19 15.18
N ILE A 109 -9.03 -6.94 16.28
CA ILE A 109 -7.84 -7.42 17.00
C ILE A 109 -7.05 -8.40 16.12
N ARG A 110 -7.72 -9.35 15.47
CA ARG A 110 -7.10 -10.29 14.53
C ARG A 110 -6.45 -9.57 13.35
N ALA A 111 -7.10 -8.54 12.80
CA ALA A 111 -6.53 -7.75 11.72
C ALA A 111 -5.22 -7.07 12.12
N LYS A 112 -5.13 -6.49 13.34
CA LYS A 112 -3.87 -5.95 13.87
C LYS A 112 -2.81 -7.03 14.06
N ALA A 113 -3.18 -8.19 14.59
CA ALA A 113 -2.27 -9.31 14.77
C ALA A 113 -1.67 -9.77 13.44
N ARG A 114 -2.48 -9.92 12.38
CA ARG A 114 -2.02 -10.26 11.03
C ARG A 114 -1.07 -9.20 10.46
N ALA A 115 -1.38 -7.91 10.63
CA ALA A 115 -0.52 -6.82 10.16
C ALA A 115 0.84 -6.81 10.88
N MET A 116 0.85 -7.12 12.18
CA MET A 116 2.10 -7.22 12.95
C MET A 116 2.97 -8.40 12.50
N VAL A 117 2.37 -9.57 12.24
CA VAL A 117 3.09 -10.72 11.70
C VAL A 117 3.62 -10.45 10.29
N ALA A 118 2.91 -9.67 9.47
CA ALA A 118 3.38 -9.29 8.13
C ALA A 118 4.56 -8.32 8.17
N PHE A 119 4.58 -7.36 9.12
CA PHE A 119 5.67 -6.41 9.29
C PHE A 119 6.98 -7.10 9.69
N ASP A 120 6.87 -8.09 10.56
CA ASP A 120 8.02 -8.80 11.11
C ASP A 120 7.80 -10.30 10.94
N ASN A 121 8.32 -10.85 9.84
CA ASN A 121 8.24 -12.29 9.57
C ASN A 121 8.97 -13.12 10.64
N ASP A 122 9.87 -12.51 11.40
CA ASP A 122 10.57 -13.10 12.55
C ASP A 122 9.86 -12.80 13.88
N PHE A 123 8.66 -12.20 13.85
CA PHE A 123 7.90 -11.85 15.05
C PHE A 123 7.50 -13.07 15.87
N LEU A 124 7.36 -14.24 15.23
CA LEU A 124 7.11 -15.47 15.97
C LEU A 124 8.38 -15.91 16.70
N PRO A 125 8.25 -16.37 17.95
CA PRO A 125 9.38 -16.44 18.86
C PRO A 125 10.43 -17.42 18.34
N LYS A 126 11.67 -16.95 18.24
CA LYS A 126 12.84 -17.83 18.34
C LYS A 126 12.80 -18.43 19.75
N GLU A 127 13.10 -19.71 19.89
CA GLU A 127 12.83 -20.53 21.10
C GLU A 127 13.39 -19.97 22.43
N ASP A 128 14.20 -18.90 22.39
CA ASP A 128 14.99 -18.35 23.49
C ASP A 128 14.77 -16.85 23.81
N THR A 129 13.55 -16.27 23.68
CA THR A 129 13.35 -14.91 24.23
C THR A 129 13.49 -14.93 25.77
N PRO A 130 14.41 -14.16 26.37
CA PRO A 130 14.61 -14.15 27.82
C PRO A 130 13.50 -13.39 28.56
N TYR A 131 12.57 -12.75 27.85
CA TYR A 131 11.56 -11.85 28.40
C TYR A 131 10.16 -12.47 28.35
N TRP A 132 9.60 -12.76 29.52
CA TRP A 132 8.29 -13.41 29.63
C TRP A 132 7.14 -12.60 29.02
N ASN A 133 7.18 -11.27 29.13
CA ASN A 133 6.17 -10.38 28.52
C ASN A 133 6.16 -10.48 26.99
N GLU A 134 7.32 -10.59 26.34
CA GLU A 134 7.42 -10.81 24.90
C GLU A 134 6.90 -12.20 24.53
N ALA A 135 7.31 -13.24 25.27
CA ALA A 135 6.80 -14.59 25.07
C ALA A 135 5.26 -14.65 25.17
N MET A 136 4.65 -13.96 26.14
CA MET A 136 3.19 -13.89 26.26
C MET A 136 2.54 -13.15 25.09
N LEU A 137 3.12 -12.02 24.67
CA LEU A 137 2.63 -11.26 23.51
C LEU A 137 2.68 -12.13 22.24
N PHE A 138 3.79 -12.81 22.00
CA PHE A 138 3.97 -13.70 20.85
C PHE A 138 2.98 -14.86 20.84
N ASN A 139 2.77 -15.52 21.99
CA ASN A 139 1.76 -16.57 22.11
C ASN A 139 0.35 -16.03 21.82
N LEU A 140 -0.02 -14.87 22.37
CA LEU A 140 -1.32 -14.24 22.11
C LEU A 140 -1.50 -13.92 20.63
N VAL A 141 -0.47 -13.38 19.97
CA VAL A 141 -0.53 -13.03 18.54
C VAL A 141 -0.67 -14.28 17.68
N ARG A 142 0.08 -15.34 17.99
CA ARG A 142 -0.04 -16.64 17.32
C ARG A 142 -1.47 -17.17 17.42
N ASP A 143 -2.07 -17.12 18.61
CA ASP A 143 -3.43 -17.61 18.84
C ASP A 143 -4.49 -16.75 18.12
N LEU A 144 -4.20 -15.47 17.87
CA LEU A 144 -5.09 -14.56 17.13
C LEU A 144 -5.02 -14.74 15.61
N VAL A 145 -3.92 -15.26 15.06
CA VAL A 145 -3.73 -15.45 13.61
C VAL A 145 -3.94 -16.89 13.14
N ALA A 146 -4.03 -17.86 14.05
CA ALA A 146 -4.39 -19.26 13.76
C ALA A 146 -5.86 -19.42 13.36
#